data_AF-A0A2W5Q3Q9-F1
#
_entry.id   AF-A0A2W5Q3Q9-F1
#
_cell.length_a   1.000
_cell.length_b   1.000
_cell.length_c   1.000
_cell.angle_alpha   90.00
_cell.angle_beta   90.00
_cell.angle_gamma   90.00
#
_symmetry.space_group_name_H-M   'P 1'
#
loop_
_entity.id
_entity.type
_entity.pdbx_description
1 polymer ?
#
loop_
_entity_poly.entity_id
_entity_poly.type
_entity_poly.pdbx_seq_one_letter_code
_entity_poly.pdbx_strand_id
1 'polypeptide(L)'
;MDIEGEDISGEDILPLLHRPDGQRLADSLIGAGFYMDDPETIATIIAFDPRSRAVRVETPGGQSRNLPFASGYVLLTPALVSAIAFLRTPADEERDRMRRKIAAFGFRSKIEDDELPGLLAAVEAAHAYRLPWREERFEGLRLVRKYGSAREEAKLLTAWLEGADDPPPGDMVIALVSALRETGHPIEALARTDLVTRKANGLDRKETCILLTQRGALWLDRYELEHDPEFLDRARQCAKRSWAIEPGEECSMLYNRIRKLEG
;
A
#
# COMPACT_ATOMS: atom_id res chain seq x y z
N MET A 1 -9.32 -25.25 -16.11
CA MET A 1 -9.13 -23.79 -16.25
C MET A 1 -9.11 -23.58 -17.74
N ASP A 2 -10.16 -22.97 -18.30
CA ASP A 2 -10.14 -22.55 -19.70
C ASP A 2 -9.14 -21.41 -19.81
N ILE A 3 -8.05 -21.66 -20.52
CA ILE A 3 -6.93 -20.71 -20.74
C ILE A 3 -7.24 -19.84 -21.97
N GLU A 4 -8.35 -20.08 -22.66
CA GLU A 4 -8.73 -19.31 -23.86
C GLU A 4 -9.11 -17.87 -23.48
N GLY A 5 -8.18 -16.95 -23.75
CA GLY A 5 -8.40 -15.49 -23.66
C GLY A 5 -7.60 -14.75 -22.59
N GLU A 6 -6.77 -15.43 -21.79
CA GLU A 6 -5.84 -14.74 -20.89
C GLU A 6 -4.58 -14.28 -21.64
N ASP A 7 -4.15 -13.04 -21.37
CA ASP A 7 -2.92 -12.45 -21.90
C ASP A 7 -1.85 -12.31 -20.82
N ILE A 8 -0.61 -12.13 -21.24
CA ILE A 8 0.52 -11.82 -20.37
C ILE A 8 1.40 -10.75 -21.03
N SER A 9 1.87 -9.79 -20.23
CA SER A 9 2.76 -8.74 -20.72
C SER A 9 4.12 -9.32 -21.14
N GLY A 10 4.65 -8.82 -22.26
CA GLY A 10 6.02 -9.12 -22.67
C GLY A 10 7.06 -8.70 -21.62
N GLU A 11 6.78 -7.68 -20.80
CA GLU A 11 7.63 -7.31 -19.67
C GLU A 11 7.73 -8.42 -18.62
N ASP A 12 6.66 -9.18 -18.39
CA ASP A 12 6.63 -10.27 -17.42
C ASP A 12 7.30 -11.55 -17.97
N ILE A 13 7.26 -11.75 -19.29
CA ILE A 13 7.90 -12.89 -19.97
C ILE A 13 9.42 -12.69 -20.09
N LEU A 14 9.89 -11.47 -20.35
CA LEU A 14 11.31 -11.17 -20.63
C LEU A 14 12.29 -11.72 -19.56
N PRO A 15 12.04 -11.54 -18.25
CA PRO A 15 12.89 -12.11 -17.22
C PRO A 15 12.98 -13.64 -17.27
N LEU A 16 11.91 -14.33 -17.68
CA LEU A 16 11.88 -15.78 -17.78
C LEU A 16 12.71 -16.30 -18.96
N LEU A 17 12.73 -15.57 -20.07
CA LEU A 17 13.53 -15.89 -21.26
C LEU A 17 15.04 -15.86 -20.99
N HIS A 18 15.48 -15.09 -19.99
CA HIS A 18 16.89 -15.01 -19.60
C HIS A 18 17.33 -16.12 -18.62
N ARG A 19 16.41 -16.99 -18.18
CA ARG A 19 16.73 -18.11 -17.27
C ARG A 19 17.36 -19.29 -18.02
N PRO A 20 18.06 -20.19 -17.30
CA PRO A 20 18.38 -21.52 -17.84
C PRO A 20 17.11 -22.17 -18.41
N ASP A 21 17.22 -22.81 -19.58
CA ASP A 21 16.09 -23.39 -20.34
C ASP A 21 15.06 -22.38 -20.91
N GLY A 22 15.33 -21.07 -20.84
CA GLY A 22 14.50 -20.01 -21.43
C GLY A 22 14.27 -20.15 -22.94
N GLN A 23 15.11 -20.93 -23.64
CA GLN A 23 14.92 -21.26 -25.05
C GLN A 23 13.59 -21.99 -25.30
N ARG A 24 13.14 -22.87 -24.39
CA ARG A 24 11.85 -23.56 -24.54
C ARG A 24 10.68 -22.59 -24.54
N LEU A 25 10.78 -21.54 -23.72
CA LEU A 25 9.79 -20.46 -23.69
C LEU A 25 9.85 -19.65 -24.99
N ALA A 26 11.05 -19.32 -25.49
CA ALA A 26 11.22 -18.63 -26.77
C ALA A 26 10.60 -19.44 -27.93
N ASP A 27 10.80 -20.75 -27.96
CA ASP A 27 10.23 -21.63 -28.98
C ASP A 27 8.70 -21.69 -28.88
N SER A 28 8.15 -21.69 -27.65
CA SER A 28 6.70 -21.69 -27.43
C SER A 28 6.01 -20.36 -27.78
N LEU A 29 6.75 -19.25 -27.87
CA LEU A 29 6.22 -17.96 -28.34
C LEU A 29 5.92 -18.00 -29.84
N ILE A 30 6.61 -18.84 -30.62
CA ILE A 30 6.41 -18.93 -32.06
C ILE A 30 5.04 -19.53 -32.35
N GLY A 31 4.24 -18.82 -33.13
CA GLY A 31 2.84 -19.15 -33.42
C GLY A 31 1.84 -18.57 -32.43
N ALA A 32 2.27 -17.93 -31.34
CA ALA A 32 1.37 -17.27 -30.40
C ALA A 32 0.84 -15.92 -30.94
N GLY A 33 -0.35 -15.53 -30.47
CA GLY A 33 -0.93 -14.21 -30.77
C GLY A 33 -0.25 -13.11 -29.95
N PHE A 34 -0.02 -11.96 -30.57
CA PHE A 34 0.59 -10.78 -29.98
C PHE A 34 -0.14 -9.51 -30.42
N TYR A 35 -0.34 -8.59 -29.49
CA TYR A 35 -0.87 -7.25 -29.75
C TYR A 35 -0.16 -6.22 -28.86
N MET A 36 -0.16 -4.94 -29.25
CA MET A 36 0.40 -3.86 -28.43
C MET A 36 -0.69 -3.09 -27.70
N ASP A 37 -1.54 -2.41 -28.46
CA ASP A 37 -2.52 -1.45 -27.92
C ASP A 37 -3.96 -1.98 -27.99
N ASP A 38 -4.26 -2.81 -29.01
CA ASP A 38 -5.62 -3.26 -29.31
C ASP A 38 -5.69 -4.80 -29.33
N PRO A 39 -6.41 -5.42 -28.38
CA PRO A 39 -6.58 -6.87 -28.30
C PRO A 39 -7.37 -7.46 -29.47
N GLU A 40 -8.06 -6.66 -30.29
CA GLU A 40 -8.70 -7.13 -31.52
C GLU A 40 -7.72 -7.21 -32.70
N THR A 41 -6.59 -6.48 -32.63
CA THR A 41 -5.58 -6.45 -33.69
C THR A 41 -4.43 -7.42 -33.38
N ILE A 42 -4.74 -8.72 -33.43
CA ILE A 42 -3.79 -9.79 -33.12
C ILE A 42 -2.90 -10.10 -34.33
N ALA A 43 -1.58 -10.10 -34.12
CA ALA A 43 -0.60 -10.62 -35.06
C ALA A 43 0.03 -11.92 -34.52
N THR A 44 0.52 -12.77 -35.41
CA THR A 44 1.17 -14.03 -35.00
C THR A 44 2.68 -13.83 -34.87
N ILE A 45 3.28 -14.23 -33.75
CA ILE A 45 4.73 -14.20 -33.57
C ILE A 45 5.37 -15.27 -34.46
N ILE A 46 6.27 -14.87 -35.36
CA ILE A 46 6.99 -15.79 -36.25
C ILE A 46 8.47 -15.91 -35.91
N ALA A 47 9.03 -14.96 -35.15
CA ALA A 47 10.38 -15.06 -34.60
C ALA A 47 10.52 -14.19 -33.35
N PHE A 48 11.42 -14.59 -32.45
CA PHE A 48 11.86 -13.79 -31.30
C PHE A 48 13.38 -13.67 -31.32
N ASP A 49 13.90 -12.45 -31.23
CA ASP A 49 15.33 -12.21 -31.08
C ASP A 49 15.67 -11.86 -29.62
N PRO A 50 16.32 -12.77 -28.87
CA PRO A 50 16.67 -12.55 -27.47
C PRO A 50 17.71 -11.44 -27.27
N ARG A 51 18.48 -11.06 -28.30
CA ARG A 51 19.50 -10.01 -28.18
C ARG A 51 18.89 -8.62 -28.28
N SER A 52 18.03 -8.40 -29.27
CA SER A 52 17.35 -7.11 -29.48
C SER A 52 16.04 -6.99 -28.69
N ARG A 53 15.57 -8.08 -28.08
CA ARG A 53 14.27 -8.18 -27.38
C ARG A 53 13.11 -7.80 -28.31
N ALA A 54 13.25 -8.06 -29.59
CA ALA A 54 12.25 -7.79 -30.60
C ALA A 54 11.53 -9.07 -31.01
N VAL A 55 10.22 -8.96 -31.23
CA VAL A 55 9.43 -9.98 -31.92
C VAL A 55 9.29 -9.58 -33.38
N ARG A 56 9.38 -10.56 -34.28
CA ARG A 56 8.84 -10.43 -35.62
C ARG A 56 7.44 -11.04 -35.61
N VAL A 57 6.46 -10.26 -36.03
CA VAL A 57 5.05 -10.68 -36.10
C VAL A 57 4.55 -10.61 -37.53
N GLU A 58 3.61 -11.48 -37.88
CA GLU A 58 2.86 -11.47 -39.12
C GLU A 58 1.40 -11.12 -38.83
N THR A 59 0.92 -10.06 -39.45
CA THR A 59 -0.49 -9.65 -39.34
C THR A 59 -1.40 -10.57 -40.18
N PRO A 60 -2.72 -10.62 -39.93
CA PRO A 60 -3.65 -11.40 -40.75
C PRO A 60 -3.62 -11.06 -42.25
N GLY A 61 -3.19 -9.85 -42.61
CA GLY A 61 -2.96 -9.42 -43.99
C GLY A 61 -1.63 -9.86 -44.61
N GLY A 62 -0.85 -10.72 -43.95
CA GLY A 62 0.44 -11.23 -44.42
C GLY A 62 1.60 -10.23 -44.34
N GLN A 63 1.40 -9.06 -43.71
CA GLN A 63 2.50 -8.10 -43.49
C GLN A 63 3.32 -8.52 -42.28
N SER A 64 4.64 -8.63 -42.46
CA SER A 64 5.61 -8.87 -41.38
C SER A 64 6.16 -7.55 -40.82
N ARG A 65 6.25 -7.43 -39.49
CA ARG A 65 6.85 -6.28 -38.80
C ARG A 65 7.72 -6.73 -37.63
N ASN A 66 8.73 -5.95 -37.29
CA ASN A 66 9.52 -6.14 -36.07
C ASN A 66 9.05 -5.14 -35.01
N LEU A 67 8.72 -5.61 -33.81
CA LEU A 67 8.18 -4.80 -32.72
C LEU A 67 8.95 -5.08 -31.41
N PRO A 68 9.04 -4.10 -30.49
CA PRO A 68 9.60 -4.33 -29.17
C PRO A 68 8.70 -5.29 -28.39
N PHE A 69 9.27 -6.37 -27.85
CA PHE A 69 8.48 -7.39 -27.17
C PHE A 69 7.84 -6.89 -25.87
N ALA A 70 8.58 -6.07 -25.11
CA ALA A 70 8.13 -5.47 -23.85
C ALA A 70 6.90 -4.56 -24.00
N SER A 71 6.64 -4.05 -25.20
CA SER A 71 5.57 -3.07 -25.44
C SER A 71 4.23 -3.71 -25.80
N GLY A 72 4.09 -5.03 -25.70
CA GLY A 72 2.85 -5.70 -26.01
C GLY A 72 2.56 -6.90 -25.12
N TYR A 73 1.47 -7.57 -25.47
CA TYR A 73 0.87 -8.66 -24.74
C TYR A 73 0.83 -9.90 -25.63
N VAL A 74 1.02 -11.06 -25.01
CA VAL A 74 0.97 -12.37 -25.67
C VAL A 74 -0.24 -13.12 -25.19
N LEU A 75 -1.03 -13.66 -26.12
CA LEU A 75 -2.13 -14.56 -25.79
C LEU A 75 -1.57 -15.90 -25.33
N LEU A 76 -2.02 -16.35 -24.15
CA LEU A 76 -1.54 -17.59 -23.56
C LEU A 76 -2.03 -18.80 -24.36
N THR A 77 -1.08 -19.64 -24.80
CA THR A 77 -1.34 -20.97 -25.35
C THR A 77 -1.01 -22.04 -24.31
N PRO A 78 -1.56 -23.27 -24.40
CA PRO A 78 -1.19 -24.35 -23.49
C PRO A 78 0.32 -24.63 -23.44
N ALA A 79 1.02 -24.49 -24.58
CA ALA A 79 2.46 -24.64 -24.67
C ALA A 79 3.20 -23.52 -23.92
N LEU A 80 2.76 -22.26 -24.08
CA LEU A 80 3.31 -21.12 -23.35
C LEU A 80 3.10 -21.26 -21.85
N VAL A 81 1.90 -21.62 -21.41
CA VAL A 81 1.61 -21.82 -19.99
C VAL A 81 2.51 -22.91 -19.41
N SER A 82 2.69 -24.03 -20.13
CA SER A 82 3.58 -25.11 -19.69
C SER A 82 5.05 -24.66 -19.62
N ALA A 83 5.53 -23.90 -20.61
CA ALA A 83 6.90 -23.39 -20.64
C ALA A 83 7.17 -22.35 -19.54
N ILE A 84 6.22 -21.44 -19.31
CA ILE A 84 6.26 -20.48 -18.20
C ILE A 84 6.32 -21.24 -16.88
N ALA A 85 5.39 -22.17 -16.65
CA ALA A 85 5.32 -22.96 -15.41
C ALA A 85 6.62 -23.74 -15.15
N PHE A 86 7.23 -24.30 -16.19
CA PHE A 86 8.52 -25.02 -16.08
C PHE A 86 9.66 -24.11 -15.61
N LEU A 87 9.65 -22.83 -16.01
CA LEU A 87 10.69 -21.86 -15.66
C LEU A 87 10.43 -21.19 -14.31
N ARG A 88 9.28 -21.40 -13.68
CA ARG A 88 8.99 -20.86 -12.35
C ARG A 88 9.83 -21.56 -11.30
N THR A 89 10.40 -20.75 -10.43
CA THR A 89 11.12 -21.21 -9.24
C THR A 89 10.21 -21.15 -8.02
N PRO A 90 10.52 -21.91 -6.94
CA PRO A 90 9.81 -21.78 -5.67
C PRO A 90 9.81 -20.34 -5.13
N ALA A 91 10.84 -19.55 -5.44
CA ALA A 91 10.91 -18.14 -5.06
C ALA A 91 9.89 -17.27 -5.82
N ASP A 92 9.55 -17.59 -7.07
CA ASP A 92 8.49 -16.89 -7.80
C ASP A 92 7.10 -17.20 -7.22
N GLU A 93 6.86 -18.47 -6.90
CA GLU A 93 5.61 -18.88 -6.26
C GLU A 93 5.44 -18.24 -4.89
N GLU A 94 6.53 -18.14 -4.13
CA GLU A 94 6.56 -17.43 -2.86
C GLU A 94 6.17 -15.96 -3.05
N ARG A 95 6.82 -15.25 -3.96
CA ARG A 95 6.53 -13.83 -4.24
C ARG A 95 5.06 -13.62 -4.62
N ASP A 96 4.52 -14.46 -5.49
CA ASP A 96 3.10 -14.38 -5.87
C ASP A 96 2.17 -14.67 -4.71
N ARG A 97 2.55 -15.57 -3.81
CA ARG A 97 1.81 -15.83 -2.57
C ARG A 97 1.85 -14.62 -1.64
N MET A 98 3.01 -13.97 -1.48
CA MET A 98 3.14 -12.74 -0.68
C MET A 98 2.24 -11.64 -1.26
N ARG A 99 2.33 -11.39 -2.57
CA ARG A 99 1.51 -10.39 -3.28
C ARG A 99 0.02 -10.64 -3.09
N ARG A 100 -0.45 -11.89 -3.23
CA ARG A 100 -1.85 -12.25 -3.02
C ARG A 100 -2.32 -12.01 -1.59
N LYS A 101 -1.52 -12.36 -0.59
CA LYS A 101 -1.85 -12.09 0.83
C LYS A 101 -1.94 -10.60 1.12
N ILE A 102 -0.98 -9.81 0.62
CA ILE A 102 -0.98 -8.35 0.78
C ILE A 102 -2.19 -7.71 0.06
N ALA A 103 -2.49 -8.16 -1.16
CA ALA A 103 -3.66 -7.69 -1.91
C ALA A 103 -4.98 -8.04 -1.22
N ALA A 104 -5.08 -9.22 -0.60
CA ALA A 104 -6.25 -9.62 0.19
C ALA A 104 -6.46 -8.73 1.42
N PHE A 105 -5.40 -8.13 1.98
CA PHE A 105 -5.53 -7.16 3.06
C PHE A 105 -6.13 -5.83 2.59
N GLY A 106 -5.88 -5.43 1.34
CA GLY A 106 -6.46 -4.23 0.71
C GLY A 106 -5.51 -3.46 -0.22
N PHE A 107 -4.21 -3.75 -0.19
CA PHE A 107 -3.21 -3.03 -0.99
C PHE A 107 -3.38 -3.30 -2.49
N ARG A 108 -3.39 -2.22 -3.30
CA ARG A 108 -3.57 -2.29 -4.76
C ARG A 108 -2.35 -1.85 -5.57
N SER A 109 -1.42 -1.16 -4.92
CA SER A 109 -0.22 -0.60 -5.55
C SER A 109 0.78 -1.69 -5.94
N LYS A 110 1.59 -1.41 -6.98
CA LYS A 110 2.74 -2.27 -7.32
C LYS A 110 3.81 -2.15 -6.22
N ILE A 111 4.07 -3.25 -5.53
CA ILE A 111 5.06 -3.34 -4.45
C ILE A 111 6.39 -3.83 -5.00
N GLU A 112 7.49 -3.20 -4.60
CA GLU A 112 8.87 -3.61 -4.91
C GLU A 112 9.20 -4.97 -4.27
N ASP A 113 9.93 -5.81 -5.00
CA ASP A 113 10.16 -7.21 -4.59
C ASP A 113 10.91 -7.36 -3.27
N ASP A 114 11.84 -6.45 -2.97
CA ASP A 114 12.64 -6.41 -1.74
C ASP A 114 11.84 -5.94 -0.53
N GLU A 115 10.76 -5.17 -0.74
CA GLU A 115 9.88 -4.67 0.31
C GLU A 115 8.67 -5.58 0.59
N LEU A 116 8.41 -6.60 -0.27
CA LEU A 116 7.36 -7.59 -0.07
C LEU A 116 7.42 -8.29 1.30
N PRO A 117 8.59 -8.78 1.79
CA PRO A 117 8.64 -9.50 3.07
C PRO A 117 8.27 -8.61 4.26
N GLY A 118 8.74 -7.36 4.27
CA GLY A 118 8.46 -6.41 5.34
C GLY A 118 6.98 -6.04 5.42
N LEU A 119 6.36 -5.75 4.28
CA LEU A 119 4.93 -5.42 4.23
C LEU A 119 4.06 -6.64 4.56
N LEU A 120 4.46 -7.83 4.09
CA LEU A 120 3.77 -9.07 4.46
C LEU A 120 3.83 -9.32 5.97
N ALA A 121 5.00 -9.17 6.60
CA ALA A 121 5.16 -9.37 8.04
C ALA A 121 4.24 -8.42 8.84
N ALA A 122 4.10 -7.17 8.39
CA ALA A 122 3.19 -6.20 8.99
C ALA A 122 1.72 -6.63 8.88
N VAL A 123 1.30 -7.11 7.70
CA VAL A 123 -0.04 -7.65 7.44
C VAL A 123 -0.31 -8.91 8.27
N GLU A 124 0.65 -9.82 8.37
CA GLU A 124 0.51 -11.06 9.14
C GLU A 124 0.41 -10.78 10.65
N ALA A 125 1.15 -9.79 11.16
CA ALA A 125 0.98 -9.32 12.53
C ALA A 125 -0.41 -8.72 12.78
N ALA A 126 -0.96 -7.99 11.80
CA ALA A 126 -2.32 -7.45 11.88
C ALA A 126 -3.37 -8.57 11.90
N HIS A 127 -3.27 -9.58 11.03
CA HIS A 127 -4.18 -10.73 11.05
C HIS A 127 -4.09 -11.55 12.36
N ALA A 128 -2.91 -11.58 12.97
CA ALA A 128 -2.69 -12.25 14.24
C ALA A 128 -3.09 -11.42 15.47
N TYR A 129 -3.61 -10.20 15.27
CA TYR A 129 -3.89 -9.23 16.34
C TYR A 129 -2.72 -9.12 17.31
N ARG A 130 -1.52 -8.96 16.75
CA ARG A 130 -0.26 -8.91 17.50
C ARG A 130 0.41 -7.58 17.23
N LEU A 131 0.81 -6.91 18.30
CA LEU A 131 1.67 -5.74 18.22
C LEU A 131 3.12 -6.18 17.87
N PRO A 132 3.69 -5.74 16.73
CA PRO A 132 5.08 -6.04 16.39
C PRO A 132 6.08 -5.36 17.33
N TRP A 133 7.35 -5.77 17.28
CA TRP A 133 8.43 -5.09 17.99
C TRP A 133 8.63 -3.67 17.45
N ARG A 134 9.15 -2.76 18.27
CA ARG A 134 9.21 -1.33 17.94
C ARG A 134 9.85 -1.03 16.57
N GLU A 135 10.98 -1.67 16.25
CA GLU A 135 11.66 -1.50 14.97
C GLU A 135 10.81 -2.02 13.79
N GLU A 136 10.17 -3.17 13.95
CA GLU A 136 9.26 -3.76 12.95
C GLU A 136 8.03 -2.88 12.71
N ARG A 137 7.51 -2.21 13.74
CA ARG A 137 6.37 -1.29 13.61
C ARG A 137 6.72 -0.07 12.78
N PHE A 138 7.90 0.52 12.98
CA PHE A 138 8.34 1.67 12.19
C PHE A 138 8.50 1.32 10.72
N GLU A 139 9.15 0.19 10.44
CA GLU A 139 9.32 -0.27 9.06
C GLU A 139 7.99 -0.65 8.42
N GLY A 140 7.13 -1.38 9.14
CA GLY A 140 5.78 -1.70 8.69
C GLY A 140 4.96 -0.44 8.37
N LEU A 141 4.97 0.57 9.24
CA LEU A 141 4.26 1.84 8.98
C LEU A 141 4.85 2.61 7.80
N ARG A 142 6.17 2.62 7.63
CA ARG A 142 6.82 3.23 6.46
C ARG A 142 6.30 2.58 5.17
N LEU A 143 6.26 1.25 5.13
CA LEU A 143 5.80 0.48 3.96
C LEU A 143 4.30 0.66 3.71
N VAL A 144 3.49 0.66 4.75
CA VAL A 144 2.04 0.89 4.64
C VAL A 144 1.76 2.28 4.08
N ARG A 145 2.50 3.32 4.50
CA ARG A 145 2.38 4.68 3.95
C ARG A 145 2.91 4.80 2.53
N LYS A 146 3.94 4.03 2.16
CA LYS A 146 4.49 4.00 0.79
C LYS A 146 3.51 3.36 -0.20
N TYR A 147 2.84 2.28 0.19
CA TYR A 147 2.05 1.44 -0.72
C TYR A 147 0.55 1.45 -0.52
N GLY A 148 0.06 1.87 0.64
CA GLY A 148 -1.35 1.93 1.00
C GLY A 148 -1.88 3.35 1.10
N SER A 149 -3.15 3.45 1.49
CA SER A 149 -3.82 4.69 1.88
C SER A 149 -3.94 4.78 3.40
N ALA A 150 -4.36 5.95 3.89
CA ALA A 150 -4.70 6.15 5.30
C ALA A 150 -5.77 5.16 5.80
N ARG A 151 -6.62 4.61 4.92
CA ARG A 151 -7.58 3.57 5.29
C ARG A 151 -6.89 2.24 5.61
N GLU A 152 -5.93 1.81 4.78
CA GLU A 152 -5.16 0.60 5.08
C GLU A 152 -4.29 0.80 6.34
N GLU A 153 -3.72 2.00 6.53
CA GLU A 153 -2.98 2.36 7.75
C GLU A 153 -3.86 2.26 9.01
N ALA A 154 -5.05 2.87 9.00
CA ALA A 154 -5.97 2.81 10.14
C ALA A 154 -6.44 1.38 10.45
N LYS A 155 -6.72 0.57 9.41
CA LYS A 155 -7.10 -0.84 9.54
C LYS A 155 -5.98 -1.65 10.21
N LEU A 156 -4.75 -1.48 9.74
CA LEU A 156 -3.58 -2.20 10.26
C LEU A 156 -3.26 -1.80 11.70
N LEU A 157 -3.26 -0.49 11.99
CA LEU A 157 -2.99 0.03 13.33
C LEU A 157 -4.05 -0.38 14.35
N THR A 158 -5.33 -0.40 13.95
CA THR A 158 -6.41 -0.91 14.81
C THR A 158 -6.15 -2.36 15.20
N ALA A 159 -5.83 -3.21 14.23
CA ALA A 159 -5.56 -4.62 14.49
C ALA A 159 -4.30 -4.85 15.36
N TRP A 160 -3.24 -4.06 15.17
CA TRP A 160 -2.06 -4.14 16.03
C TRP A 160 -2.35 -3.70 17.47
N LEU A 161 -3.17 -2.66 17.64
CA LEU A 161 -3.54 -2.13 18.95
C LEU A 161 -4.52 -3.04 19.71
N GLU A 162 -5.29 -3.88 19.03
CA GLU A 162 -6.08 -4.94 19.69
C GLU A 162 -5.18 -5.97 20.41
N GLY A 163 -3.95 -6.16 19.92
CA GLY A 163 -2.94 -7.01 20.52
C GLY A 163 -1.99 -6.32 21.50
N ALA A 164 -2.21 -5.05 21.80
CA ALA A 164 -1.32 -4.27 22.66
C ALA A 164 -1.72 -4.37 24.15
N ASP A 165 -0.74 -4.25 25.03
CA ASP A 165 -0.97 -4.07 26.46
C ASP A 165 -1.67 -2.72 26.75
N ASP A 166 -2.30 -2.59 27.93
CA ASP A 166 -2.84 -1.33 28.44
C ASP A 166 -1.87 -0.72 29.46
N PRO A 167 -1.37 0.51 29.27
CA PRO A 167 -1.68 1.43 28.17
C PRO A 167 -1.02 1.07 26.83
N PRO A 168 -1.69 1.36 25.70
CA PRO A 168 -1.13 1.09 24.38
C PRO A 168 0.07 2.01 24.09
N PRO A 169 0.98 1.59 23.19
CA PRO A 169 2.11 2.42 22.76
C PRO A 169 1.67 3.75 22.15
N GLY A 170 2.23 4.86 22.62
CA GLY A 170 1.87 6.21 22.19
C GLY A 170 2.10 6.46 20.70
N ASP A 171 3.23 6.00 20.17
CA ASP A 171 3.56 6.03 18.74
C ASP A 171 2.46 5.45 17.84
N MET A 172 1.88 4.31 18.23
CA MET A 172 0.81 3.66 17.48
C MET A 172 -0.52 4.40 17.58
N VAL A 173 -0.87 4.91 18.76
CA VAL A 173 -2.08 5.70 18.96
C VAL A 173 -2.04 6.99 18.14
N ILE A 174 -0.90 7.70 18.15
CA ILE A 174 -0.66 8.92 17.38
C ILE A 174 -0.81 8.66 15.87
N ALA A 175 -0.24 7.56 15.38
CA ALA A 175 -0.37 7.17 13.97
C ALA A 175 -1.84 6.86 13.62
N LEU A 176 -2.54 6.11 14.48
CA LEU A 176 -3.94 5.72 14.23
C LEU A 176 -4.85 6.95 14.20
N VAL A 177 -4.66 7.87 15.14
CA VAL A 177 -5.42 9.13 15.20
C VAL A 177 -5.21 9.96 13.93
N SER A 178 -3.99 10.00 13.40
CA SER A 178 -3.68 10.69 12.14
C SER A 178 -4.44 10.06 10.98
N ALA A 179 -4.35 8.73 10.84
CA ALA A 179 -4.99 7.98 9.76
C ALA A 179 -6.54 8.04 9.81
N LEU A 180 -7.13 7.98 11.01
CA LEU A 180 -8.58 8.13 11.20
C LEU A 180 -9.04 9.55 10.87
N ARG A 181 -8.26 10.58 11.23
CA ARG A 181 -8.57 11.97 10.88
C ARG A 181 -8.53 12.17 9.36
N GLU A 182 -7.50 11.67 8.70
CA GLU A 182 -7.34 11.77 7.25
C GLU A 182 -8.46 11.07 6.47
N THR A 183 -8.97 9.95 7.00
CA THR A 183 -10.11 9.23 6.42
C THR A 183 -11.48 9.79 6.81
N GLY A 184 -11.53 10.91 7.54
CA GLY A 184 -12.79 11.58 7.89
C GLY A 184 -13.58 10.94 9.04
N HIS A 185 -12.90 10.25 9.97
CA HIS A 185 -13.51 9.62 11.15
C HIS A 185 -13.12 10.36 12.47
N PRO A 186 -13.44 11.67 12.63
CA PRO A 186 -12.94 12.45 13.75
C PRO A 186 -13.50 12.01 15.11
N ILE A 187 -14.71 11.45 15.15
CA ILE A 187 -15.32 10.94 16.39
C ILE A 187 -14.56 9.71 16.90
N GLU A 188 -14.24 8.76 16.01
CA GLU A 188 -13.46 7.58 16.37
C GLU A 188 -12.04 7.99 16.78
N ALA A 189 -11.42 8.90 16.03
CA ALA A 189 -10.09 9.44 16.36
C ALA A 189 -10.08 10.10 17.75
N LEU A 190 -11.11 10.89 18.10
CA LEU A 190 -11.22 11.53 19.41
C LEU A 190 -11.24 10.50 20.55
N ALA A 191 -11.99 9.41 20.41
CA ALA A 191 -12.04 8.35 21.42
C ALA A 191 -10.65 7.73 21.68
N ARG A 192 -9.82 7.58 20.64
CA ARG A 192 -8.44 7.08 20.80
C ARG A 192 -7.54 8.06 21.54
N THR A 193 -7.84 9.36 21.49
CA THR A 193 -7.06 10.38 22.22
C THR A 193 -7.40 10.50 23.71
N ASP A 194 -8.44 9.82 24.23
CA ASP A 194 -8.79 9.86 25.66
C ASP A 194 -7.67 9.29 26.57
N LEU A 195 -6.66 8.65 25.99
CA LEU A 195 -5.44 8.27 26.69
C LEU A 195 -4.79 9.45 27.42
N VAL A 196 -4.80 10.67 26.86
CA VAL A 196 -4.19 11.87 27.49
C VAL A 196 -4.91 12.36 28.75
N THR A 197 -6.09 11.82 29.06
CA THR A 197 -6.83 12.14 30.28
C THR A 197 -6.63 11.09 31.38
N ARG A 198 -6.00 9.96 31.08
CA ARG A 198 -5.71 8.91 32.06
C ARG A 198 -4.49 9.26 32.90
N LYS A 199 -4.49 8.86 34.18
CA LYS A 199 -3.37 9.06 35.11
C LYS A 199 -2.14 8.20 34.75
N ALA A 200 -2.38 6.95 34.35
CA ALA A 200 -1.36 6.02 33.87
C ALA A 200 -1.58 5.80 32.37
N ASN A 201 -1.13 6.75 31.56
CA ASN A 201 -1.37 6.77 30.12
C ASN A 201 -0.22 6.19 29.29
N GLY A 202 0.93 5.89 29.91
CA GLY A 202 2.09 5.32 29.23
C GLY A 202 2.78 6.25 28.21
N LEU A 203 2.35 7.51 28.13
CA LEU A 203 2.86 8.48 27.16
C LEU A 203 4.07 9.22 27.72
N ASP A 204 5.08 9.41 26.89
CA ASP A 204 6.13 10.38 27.20
C ASP A 204 5.64 11.83 27.01
N ARG A 205 6.49 12.80 27.38
CA ARG A 205 6.17 14.23 27.30
C ARG A 205 5.86 14.67 25.87
N LYS A 206 6.61 14.15 24.89
CA LYS A 206 6.48 14.51 23.47
C LYS A 206 5.23 13.88 22.88
N GLU A 207 4.98 12.61 23.15
CA GLU A 207 3.76 11.90 22.74
C GLU A 207 2.51 12.55 23.31
N THR A 208 2.54 12.97 24.57
CA THR A 208 1.44 13.72 25.20
C THR A 208 1.18 15.03 24.47
N CYS A 209 2.23 15.77 24.08
CA CYS A 209 2.11 17.03 23.34
C CYS A 209 1.49 16.82 21.95
N ILE A 210 1.96 15.81 21.21
CA ILE A 210 1.45 15.46 19.87
C ILE A 210 -0.03 15.07 19.98
N LEU A 211 -0.38 14.18 20.89
CA LEU A 211 -1.74 13.66 21.02
C LEU A 211 -2.74 14.74 21.49
N LEU A 212 -2.31 15.68 22.33
CA LEU A 212 -3.11 16.86 22.69
C LEU A 212 -3.33 17.77 21.48
N THR A 213 -2.32 17.99 20.65
CA THR A 213 -2.43 18.83 19.45
C THR A 213 -3.39 18.19 18.44
N GLN A 214 -3.27 16.88 18.21
CA GLN A 214 -4.20 16.12 17.37
C GLN A 214 -5.63 16.16 17.92
N ARG A 215 -5.82 15.94 19.24
CA ARG A 215 -7.14 16.06 19.89
C ARG A 215 -7.75 17.44 19.69
N GLY A 216 -6.95 18.50 19.81
CA GLY A 216 -7.39 19.87 19.53
C GLY A 216 -7.84 20.05 18.08
N ALA A 217 -7.07 19.55 17.12
CA ALA A 217 -7.43 19.62 15.70
C ALA A 217 -8.74 18.87 15.39
N LEU A 218 -8.97 17.72 16.01
CA LEU A 218 -10.20 16.95 15.87
C LEU A 218 -11.43 17.65 16.44
N TRP A 219 -11.29 18.36 17.56
CA TRP A 219 -12.38 19.20 18.08
C TRP A 219 -12.73 20.32 17.12
N LEU A 220 -11.73 20.93 16.46
CA LEU A 220 -11.99 21.92 15.42
C LEU A 220 -12.68 21.33 14.19
N ASP A 221 -12.28 20.12 13.78
CA ASP A 221 -12.96 19.43 12.67
C ASP A 221 -14.44 19.19 13.01
N ARG A 222 -14.77 18.83 14.25
CA ARG A 222 -16.17 18.73 14.70
C ARG A 222 -16.89 20.07 14.76
N TYR A 223 -16.21 21.12 15.23
CA TYR A 223 -16.78 22.47 15.22
C TYR A 223 -17.14 22.92 13.80
N GLU A 224 -16.28 22.66 12.82
CA GLU A 224 -16.56 23.00 11.42
C GLU A 224 -17.75 22.22 10.83
N LEU A 225 -18.10 21.05 11.39
CA LEU A 225 -19.25 20.26 10.97
C LEU A 225 -20.56 20.66 11.69
N GLU A 226 -20.49 20.88 13.00
CA GLU A 226 -21.67 21.01 13.87
C GLU A 226 -21.89 22.44 14.38
N HIS A 227 -20.87 23.29 14.30
CA HIS A 227 -20.84 24.68 14.77
C HIS A 227 -21.18 24.84 16.26
N ASP A 228 -20.92 23.80 17.07
CA ASP A 228 -21.09 23.83 18.52
C ASP A 228 -19.90 24.54 19.20
N PRO A 229 -20.11 25.70 19.87
CA PRO A 229 -19.04 26.44 20.52
C PRO A 229 -18.31 25.64 21.61
N GLU A 230 -18.93 24.60 22.19
CA GLU A 230 -18.26 23.75 23.17
C GLU A 230 -17.02 23.05 22.56
N PHE A 231 -17.07 22.68 21.28
CA PHE A 231 -15.94 22.06 20.60
C PHE A 231 -14.77 23.03 20.41
N LEU A 232 -15.06 24.30 20.15
CA LEU A 232 -14.03 25.34 20.07
C LEU A 232 -13.35 25.56 21.42
N ASP A 233 -14.13 25.56 22.52
CA ASP A 233 -13.59 25.65 23.87
C ASP A 233 -12.71 24.44 24.24
N ARG A 234 -13.14 23.22 23.88
CA ARG A 234 -12.35 22.00 24.06
C ARG A 234 -11.05 22.03 23.25
N ALA A 235 -11.08 22.53 22.02
CA ALA A 235 -9.87 22.74 21.22
C ALA A 235 -8.90 23.73 21.89
N ARG A 236 -9.41 24.83 22.45
CA ARG A 236 -8.61 25.82 23.18
C ARG A 236 -7.93 25.23 24.41
N GLN A 237 -8.63 24.36 25.16
CA GLN A 237 -8.04 23.66 26.30
C GLN A 237 -6.90 22.73 25.88
N CYS A 238 -7.06 22.02 24.76
CA CYS A 238 -6.01 21.16 24.21
C CYS A 238 -4.78 21.99 23.81
N ALA A 239 -4.96 23.10 23.09
CA ALA A 239 -3.89 24.00 22.66
C ALA A 239 -3.13 24.62 23.86
N LYS A 240 -3.84 25.00 24.92
CA LYS A 240 -3.22 25.49 26.17
C LYS A 240 -2.33 24.45 26.83
N ARG A 241 -2.82 23.20 26.91
CA ARG A 241 -2.07 22.09 27.52
C ARG A 241 -0.86 21.70 26.70
N SER A 242 -0.97 21.60 25.37
CA SER A 242 0.17 21.29 24.51
C SER A 242 1.23 22.38 24.56
N TRP A 243 0.84 23.66 24.53
CA TRP A 243 1.77 24.79 24.66
C TRP A 243 2.52 24.82 25.99
N ALA A 244 1.83 24.49 27.09
CA ALA A 244 2.46 24.41 28.40
C ALA A 244 3.49 23.27 28.49
N ILE A 245 3.34 22.21 27.69
CA ILE A 245 4.29 21.11 27.61
C ILE A 245 5.48 21.51 26.75
N GLU A 246 5.26 21.85 25.49
CA GLU A 246 6.32 22.20 24.55
C GLU A 246 5.74 23.07 23.42
N PRO A 247 6.01 24.39 23.42
CA PRO A 247 5.66 25.26 22.31
C PRO A 247 6.32 24.80 21.02
N GLY A 248 5.56 24.78 19.92
CA GLY A 248 6.06 24.31 18.63
C GLY A 248 5.17 24.75 17.47
N GLU A 249 5.60 24.40 16.26
CA GLU A 249 4.90 24.75 15.03
C GLU A 249 3.48 24.18 14.99
N GLU A 250 3.29 22.90 15.31
CA GLU A 250 1.97 22.27 15.31
C GLU A 250 0.99 22.94 16.29
N CYS A 251 1.47 23.27 17.49
CA CYS A 251 0.66 23.99 18.47
C CYS A 251 0.33 25.41 18.01
N SER A 252 1.28 26.09 17.35
CA SER A 252 1.05 27.41 16.76
C SER A 252 0.01 27.36 15.63
N MET A 253 0.06 26.32 14.79
CA MET A 253 -0.95 26.09 13.75
C MET A 253 -2.34 25.87 14.34
N LEU A 254 -2.44 25.11 15.44
CA LEU A 254 -3.70 24.91 16.15
C LEU A 254 -4.27 26.23 16.69
N TYR A 255 -3.47 27.05 17.36
CA TYR A 255 -3.90 28.37 17.83
C TYR A 255 -4.31 29.30 16.69
N ASN A 256 -3.57 29.31 15.60
CA ASN A 256 -3.90 30.11 14.43
C ASN A 256 -5.24 29.69 13.82
N ARG A 257 -5.54 28.39 13.79
CA ARG A 257 -6.84 27.88 13.33
C ARG A 257 -7.96 28.27 14.28
N ILE A 258 -7.77 28.15 15.60
CA ILE A 258 -8.74 28.61 16.62
C ILE A 258 -9.07 30.09 16.40
N ARG A 259 -8.05 30.96 16.32
CA ARG A 259 -8.25 32.40 16.15
C ARG A 259 -9.03 32.73 14.87
N LYS A 260 -8.75 32.03 13.76
CA LYS A 260 -9.49 32.23 12.50
C LYS A 260 -10.97 31.86 12.61
N LEU A 261 -11.30 30.87 13.42
CA LEU A 261 -12.68 30.42 13.63
C LEU A 261 -13.44 31.29 14.64
N GLU A 262 -12.73 32.03 15.51
CA GLU A 262 -13.30 32.95 16.50
C GLU A 262 -13.65 34.33 15.91
N GLY A 263 -13.00 34.76 14.82
CA GLY A 263 -13.19 36.07 14.18
C GLY A 263 -12.16 37.09 14.64
#